data_AF-A0A2E9WJF3-F1
#
_entry.id   AF-A0A2E9WJF3-F1
#
_cell.length_a   1.000
_cell.length_b   1.000
_cell.length_c   1.000
_cell.angle_alpha   90.00
_cell.angle_beta   90.00
_cell.angle_gamma   90.00
#
_symmetry.space_group_name_H-M   'P 1'
#
loop_
_entity.id
_entity.type
_entity.pdbx_description
1 polymer ?
#
loop_
_entity_poly.entity_id
_entity_poly.type
_entity_poly.pdbx_seq_one_letter_code
_entity_poly.pdbx_strand_id
1 'polypeptide(L)'
;NLQYSYISNQYTDSSNADEGNISGIIGKIPEYYLLDFSFSYLIKSLRFETGVNNITNTLYFTRRATGYPGPGIIPSAPRNIYLTLQIKI
;
A
#
# COMPACT_ATOMS: atom_id res chain seq x y z
N ASN A 1 -14.37 -10.44 -2.91
CA ASN A 1 -13.84 -10.11 -1.58
C ASN A 1 -13.59 -8.62 -1.56
N LEU A 2 -14.03 -7.94 -0.50
CA LEU A 2 -13.79 -6.52 -0.28
C LEU A 2 -13.06 -6.42 1.05
N GLN A 3 -11.92 -5.74 1.07
CA GLN A 3 -11.08 -5.57 2.25
C GLN A 3 -10.88 -4.08 2.52
N TYR A 4 -11.15 -3.68 3.75
CA TYR A 4 -10.84 -2.35 4.26
C TYR A 4 -9.69 -2.44 5.27
N SER A 5 -8.66 -1.64 5.07
CA SER A 5 -7.49 -1.58 5.95
C SER A 5 -7.31 -0.16 6.45
N TYR A 6 -7.25 0.03 7.77
CA TYR A 6 -6.99 1.32 8.40
C TYR A 6 -5.76 1.20 9.28
N ILE A 7 -4.82 2.14 9.12
CA ILE A 7 -3.65 2.24 9.97
C ILE A 7 -3.56 3.65 10.52
N SER A 8 -3.47 3.75 11.84
CA SER A 8 -3.30 5.01 12.54
C SER A 8 -1.91 5.61 12.31
N ASN A 9 -1.71 6.81 12.83
CA ASN A 9 -0.42 7.47 12.82
C ASN A 9 0.70 6.59 13.42
N GLN A 10 1.89 6.64 12.81
CA GLN A 10 3.06 5.87 13.23
C GLN A 10 4.30 6.77 13.33
N TYR A 11 5.17 6.48 14.29
CA TYR A 11 6.49 7.10 14.40
C TYR A 11 7.56 6.22 13.77
N THR A 12 8.53 6.85 13.11
CA THR A 12 9.62 6.15 12.39
C THR A 12 10.96 6.20 13.11
N ASP A 13 11.04 6.93 14.22
CA ASP A 13 12.25 7.19 14.97
C ASP A 13 11.97 7.14 16.48
N SER A 14 13.02 6.97 17.28
CA SER A 14 12.92 6.84 18.74
C SER A 14 12.56 8.13 19.47
N SER A 15 12.68 9.29 18.82
CA SER A 15 12.29 10.57 19.41
C SER A 15 10.80 10.87 19.25
N ASN A 16 10.05 10.02 18.53
CA ASN A 16 8.64 10.21 18.21
C ASN A 16 8.37 11.60 17.62
N ALA A 17 9.20 12.01 16.66
CA ALA A 17 9.06 13.33 16.04
C ALA A 17 7.72 13.43 15.28
N ASP A 18 6.90 14.42 15.63
CA ASP A 18 5.65 14.71 14.90
C ASP A 18 5.94 15.39 13.55
N GLU A 19 6.82 16.39 13.53
CA GLU A 19 7.17 17.12 12.32
C GLU A 19 8.36 16.52 11.57
N GLY A 20 8.33 16.69 10.26
CA GLY A 20 9.42 16.25 9.39
C GLY A 20 10.58 17.25 9.34
N ASN A 21 11.78 16.76 9.06
CA ASN A 21 12.92 17.60 8.73
C ASN A 21 13.05 17.83 7.21
N ILE A 22 13.96 18.71 6.79
CA ILE A 22 14.22 19.05 5.38
C ILE A 22 14.54 17.79 4.55
N SER A 23 15.21 16.81 5.16
CA SER A 23 15.58 15.56 4.50
C SER A 23 14.39 14.59 4.32
N GLY A 24 13.26 14.82 5.00
CA GLY A 24 12.07 13.96 4.95
C GLY A 24 12.26 12.57 5.59
N ILE A 25 13.36 12.36 6.32
CA ILE A 25 13.76 11.08 6.91
C ILE A 25 13.12 10.88 8.28
N ILE A 26 12.96 11.97 9.03
CA ILE A 26 12.35 12.00 10.37
C ILE A 26 10.93 12.55 10.22
N GLY A 27 10.05 12.19 11.16
CA GLY A 27 8.68 12.71 11.25
C GLY A 27 7.64 11.61 11.14
N LYS A 28 6.43 11.92 11.60
CA LYS A 28 5.31 10.98 11.63
C LYS A 28 4.94 10.46 10.24
N ILE A 29 4.54 9.20 10.15
CA ILE A 29 3.76 8.67 9.03
C ILE A 29 2.28 8.93 9.35
N PRO A 30 1.58 9.74 8.54
CA PRO A 30 0.16 10.01 8.74
C PRO A 30 -0.67 8.73 8.65
N GLU A 31 -1.79 8.71 9.36
CA GLU A 31 -2.81 7.69 9.20
C GLU A 31 -3.31 7.61 7.76
N TYR A 32 -3.69 6.40 7.34
CA TYR A 32 -4.25 6.16 6.02
C TYR A 32 -5.22 5.00 6.06
N TYR A 33 -6.08 4.96 5.05
CA TYR A 33 -6.98 3.85 4.82
C TYR A 33 -6.90 3.41 3.36
N LEU A 34 -7.08 2.11 3.16
CA LEU A 34 -7.11 1.47 1.86
C LEU A 34 -8.35 0.61 1.75
N LEU A 35 -8.95 0.65 0.57
CA LEU A 35 -10.04 -0.23 0.18
C LEU A 35 -9.59 -1.04 -1.02
N ASP A 36 -9.58 -2.36 -0.87
CA ASP A 36 -9.13 -3.31 -1.87
C ASP A 36 -10.29 -4.23 -2.26
N PHE A 37 -10.39 -4.55 -3.54
CA PHE A 37 -11.39 -5.46 -4.07
C PHE A 37 -10.72 -6.55 -4.89
N SER A 38 -11.15 -7.78 -4.70
CA SER A 38 -10.73 -8.92 -5.51
C SER A 38 -11.90 -9.82 -5.85
N PHE A 39 -11.86 -10.40 -7.04
CA PHE A 39 -12.85 -11.33 -7.57
C PHE A 39 -12.11 -12.52 -8.17
N SER A 40 -12.58 -13.73 -7.85
CA SER A 40 -12.02 -14.98 -8.38
C SER A 40 -13.17 -15.86 -8.82
N TYR A 41 -13.06 -16.41 -10.03
CA TYR A 41 -14.06 -17.30 -10.61
C TYR A 41 -13.39 -18.52 -11.23
N LEU A 42 -13.84 -19.70 -10.82
CA LEU A 42 -13.33 -20.99 -11.29
C LEU A 42 -14.33 -21.62 -12.27
N ILE A 43 -13.85 -21.92 -13.47
CA ILE A 43 -14.57 -22.65 -14.52
C ILE A 43 -13.77 -23.89 -14.89
N LYS A 44 -14.22 -25.07 -14.47
CA LYS A 44 -13.52 -26.35 -14.69
C LYS A 44 -12.06 -26.28 -14.21
N SER A 45 -11.11 -26.29 -15.14
CA SER A 45 -9.67 -26.22 -14.89
C SER A 45 -9.07 -24.81 -15.02
N LEU A 46 -9.89 -23.80 -15.33
CA LEU A 46 -9.47 -22.41 -15.51
C LEU A 46 -9.98 -21.56 -14.35
N ARG A 47 -9.09 -20.80 -13.71
CA ARG A 47 -9.45 -19.80 -12.71
C ARG A 47 -9.07 -18.42 -13.19
N PHE A 48 -10.03 -17.51 -13.18
CA PHE A 48 -9.84 -16.10 -13.47
C PHE A 48 -9.85 -15.34 -12.16
N GLU A 49 -8.80 -14.56 -11.90
CA GLU A 49 -8.72 -13.68 -10.73
C GLU A 49 -8.47 -12.26 -11.20
N THR A 50 -9.23 -11.31 -10.68
CA THR A 50 -9.02 -9.90 -10.96
C THR A 50 -9.22 -9.11 -9.69
N GLY A 51 -8.61 -7.94 -9.60
CA GLY A 51 -8.78 -7.09 -8.45
C GLY A 51 -8.31 -5.67 -8.71
N VAL A 52 -8.73 -4.80 -7.81
CA VAL A 52 -8.34 -3.39 -7.73
C VAL A 52 -7.83 -3.14 -6.33
N ASN A 53 -6.56 -2.79 -6.23
CA ASN A 53 -5.94 -2.35 -4.98
C ASN A 53 -6.05 -0.82 -4.89
N ASN A 54 -6.29 -0.30 -3.68
CA ASN A 54 -6.43 1.13 -3.39
C ASN A 54 -7.50 1.80 -4.29
N ILE A 55 -8.74 1.31 -4.22
CA ILE A 55 -9.89 1.78 -5.03
C ILE A 55 -10.10 3.29 -4.92
N THR A 56 -9.95 3.82 -3.69
CA THR A 56 -10.11 5.25 -3.36
C THR A 56 -8.95 6.11 -3.84
N ASN A 57 -7.88 5.51 -4.38
CA ASN A 57 -6.67 6.18 -4.84
C ASN A 57 -6.06 7.08 -3.74
N THR A 58 -6.06 6.58 -2.50
CA THR A 58 -5.45 7.25 -1.35
C THR A 58 -3.95 7.38 -1.60
N LEU A 59 -3.39 8.58 -1.45
CA LEU A 59 -1.95 8.81 -1.50
C LEU A 59 -1.37 8.58 -0.10
N TYR A 60 -0.46 7.63 0.03
CA TYR A 60 0.12 7.24 1.31
C TYR A 60 1.56 6.76 1.15
N PHE A 61 2.26 6.64 2.28
CA PHE A 61 3.57 6.04 2.37
C PHE A 61 3.67 5.24 3.66
N THR A 62 4.49 4.20 3.66
CA THR A 62 4.65 3.30 4.80
C THR A 62 6.03 3.37 5.44
N ARG A 63 6.95 4.14 4.84
CA ARG A 63 8.33 4.24 5.30
C ARG A 63 8.96 5.55 4.90
N ARG A 64 9.87 6.00 5.76
CA ARG A 64 10.88 7.02 5.47
C ARG A 64 12.22 6.30 5.44
N ALA A 65 12.98 6.45 4.36
CA ALA A 65 14.27 5.81 4.21
C ALA A 65 15.39 6.75 4.65
N THR A 66 16.38 6.21 5.36
CA THR A 66 17.63 6.89 5.69
C THR A 66 18.71 6.66 4.61
N GLY A 67 18.49 5.70 3.70
CA GLY A 67 19.45 5.25 2.68
C GLY A 67 18.77 4.82 1.37
N TYR A 68 19.44 3.96 0.57
CA TYR A 68 18.98 3.54 -0.77
C TYR A 68 17.51 3.02 -0.78
N PRO A 69 16.64 3.37 -1.76
CA PRO A 69 16.89 4.03 -3.04
C PRO A 69 17.17 5.54 -3.00
N GLY A 70 17.12 6.15 -1.81
CA GLY A 70 17.44 7.56 -1.58
C GLY A 70 16.79 8.00 -0.26
N PRO A 71 17.44 8.89 0.51
CA PRO A 71 16.84 9.39 1.75
C PRO A 71 15.54 10.12 1.47
N GLY A 72 14.53 9.92 2.33
CA GLY A 72 13.25 10.63 2.27
C GLY A 72 12.03 9.72 2.29
N ILE A 73 10.90 10.24 1.78
CA ILE A 73 9.62 9.53 1.77
C ILE A 73 9.54 8.61 0.54
N ILE A 74 9.23 7.34 0.77
CA ILE A 74 8.97 6.39 -0.32
C ILE A 74 7.45 6.24 -0.49
N PRO A 75 6.87 6.79 -1.57
CA PRO A 75 5.44 6.68 -1.81
C PRO A 75 5.06 5.21 -2.01
N SER A 76 3.91 4.84 -1.47
CA SER A 76 3.34 3.52 -1.72
C SER A 76 2.61 3.48 -3.06
N ALA A 77 2.26 2.26 -3.49
CA ALA A 77 1.66 2.07 -4.80
C ALA A 77 0.36 2.88 -4.92
N PRO A 78 0.16 3.59 -6.05
CA PRO A 78 -1.13 4.19 -6.36
C PRO A 78 -2.16 3.08 -6.65
N ARG A 79 -3.38 3.47 -7.03
CA ARG A 79 -4.38 2.50 -7.47
C ARG A 79 -3.83 1.57 -8.55
N ASN A 80 -3.97 0.27 -8.33
CA ASN A 80 -3.48 -0.77 -9.23
C ASN A 80 -4.61 -1.75 -9.58
N ILE A 81 -4.63 -2.22 -10.83
CA ILE A 81 -5.61 -3.18 -11.33
C ILE A 81 -4.84 -4.37 -11.89
N TYR A 82 -5.31 -5.58 -11.60
CA TYR A 82 -4.70 -6.80 -12.09
C TYR A 82 -5.74 -7.79 -12.62
N LEU A 83 -5.27 -8.67 -13.50
CA LEU A 83 -5.98 -9.83 -14.02
C LEU A 83 -5.00 -11.00 -14.11
N THR A 84 -5.41 -12.16 -13.63
CA THR A 84 -4.62 -13.38 -13.55
C THR A 84 -5.45 -14.54 -14.05
N LEU A 85 -4.84 -15.39 -14.87
CA LEU A 85 -5.41 -16.64 -15.35
C LEU A 85 -4.58 -17.80 -14.82
N GLN A 86 -5.20 -18.71 -14.09
CA GLN A 86 -4.59 -19.95 -13.63
C GLN A 86 -5.20 -21.13 -14.40
N ILE A 87 -4.34 -22.04 -14.86
CA ILE A 87 -4.71 -23.27 -15.55
C ILE A 87 -4.25 -24.45 -14.69
N LYS A 88 -5.17 -25.32 -14.31
CA LYS A 88 -4.88 -26.59 -13.64
C LYS A 88 -4.79 -27.69 -14.70
N ILE A 89 -3.58 -28.22 -14.91
CA ILE A 89 -3.30 -29.35 -15.83
C ILE A 89 -3.66 -30.66 -15.12
#